data_AF-A0A7W8QBJ2-F1
#
_entry.id   AF-A0A7W8QBJ2-F1
#
_cell.length_a   1.000
_cell.length_b   1.000
_cell.length_c   1.000
_cell.angle_alpha   90.00
_cell.angle_beta   90.00
_cell.angle_gamma   90.00
#
_symmetry.space_group_name_H-M   'P 1'
#
loop_
_entity.id
_entity.type
_entity.pdbx_description
1 polymer ?
#
loop_
_entity_poly.entity_id
_entity_poly.type
_entity_poly.pdbx_seq_one_letter_code
_entity_poly.pdbx_strand_id
1 'polypeptide(L)'
;MQLGGAVADVSEDATAYSGRQAAYYWIVEPVWDDPVDDERCIAWGRAAAARLSDPTIQANYVNEQGDTAIAAGAYGALKYERLARLKARCDPANLFRLNQNIAPFPRPVSA
;
A
#
# COMPACT_ATOMS: atom_id res chain seq x y z
N MET A 1 -15.19 2.32 -7.30
CA MET A 1 -16.06 2.33 -6.10
C MET A 1 -16.08 3.74 -5.52
N GLN A 2 -17.24 4.26 -5.11
CA GLN A 2 -17.34 5.57 -4.48
C GLN A 2 -16.69 5.55 -3.07
N LEU A 3 -15.93 6.59 -2.76
CA LEU A 3 -15.36 6.87 -1.43
C LEU A 3 -15.91 8.21 -0.90
N GLY A 4 -15.32 8.70 0.19
CA GLY A 4 -15.72 9.94 0.87
C GLY A 4 -16.73 9.70 2.00
N GLY A 5 -17.59 10.70 2.26
CA GLY A 5 -18.55 10.66 3.35
C GLY A 5 -17.87 10.48 4.71
N ALA A 6 -18.40 9.61 5.57
CA ALA A 6 -17.90 9.38 6.91
C ALA A 6 -16.42 8.94 6.98
N VAL A 7 -15.86 8.39 5.90
CA VAL A 7 -14.42 8.06 5.83
C VAL A 7 -13.56 9.34 5.84
N ALA A 8 -14.06 10.43 5.26
CA ALA A 8 -13.39 11.72 5.19
C ALA A 8 -13.51 12.53 6.49
N ASP A 9 -14.46 12.21 7.37
CA ASP A 9 -14.67 12.89 8.66
C ASP A 9 -13.53 12.63 9.67
N VAL A 10 -12.77 11.56 9.48
CA VAL A 10 -11.65 11.19 10.35
C VAL A 10 -10.37 11.86 9.85
N SER A 11 -9.54 12.38 10.75
CA SER A 11 -8.25 12.97 10.37
C SER A 11 -7.33 11.94 9.68
N GLU A 12 -6.52 12.41 8.73
CA GLU A 12 -5.56 11.59 7.97
C GLU A 12 -4.59 10.85 8.89
N ASP A 13 -4.13 11.48 9.98
CA ASP A 13 -3.13 10.97 10.92
C ASP A 13 -3.71 10.14 12.08
N ALA A 14 -5.03 10.08 12.22
CA ALA A 14 -5.71 9.37 13.31
C ALA A 14 -5.60 7.84 13.20
N THR A 15 -5.29 7.31 12.00
CA THR A 15 -5.20 5.87 11.73
C THR A 15 -4.06 5.55 10.75
N ALA A 16 -3.81 4.26 10.52
CA ALA A 16 -2.87 3.82 9.48
C ALA A 16 -3.44 3.90 8.04
N TYR A 17 -4.74 4.11 7.85
CA TYR A 17 -5.35 4.24 6.52
C TYR A 17 -5.03 5.60 5.90
N SER A 18 -4.65 5.63 4.62
CA SER A 18 -4.35 6.84 3.85
C SER A 18 -5.36 7.08 2.74
N GLY A 19 -5.46 8.33 2.27
CA GLY A 19 -6.27 8.67 1.11
C GLY A 19 -7.72 9.03 1.42
N ARG A 20 -7.98 9.58 2.62
CA ARG A 20 -9.33 9.92 3.09
C ARG A 20 -10.07 10.95 2.23
N GLN A 21 -9.33 11.74 1.46
CA GLN A 21 -9.87 12.76 0.55
C GLN A 21 -10.16 12.22 -0.86
N ALA A 22 -9.92 10.93 -1.14
CA ALA A 22 -10.27 10.34 -2.43
C ALA A 22 -11.80 10.28 -2.60
N ALA A 23 -12.29 10.74 -3.74
CA ALA A 23 -13.69 10.61 -4.11
C ALA A 23 -14.04 9.19 -4.61
N TYR A 24 -13.06 8.49 -5.18
CA TYR A 24 -13.22 7.16 -5.73
C TYR A 24 -12.00 6.28 -5.44
N TYR A 25 -12.29 5.01 -5.20
CA TYR A 25 -11.34 3.91 -5.26
C TYR A 25 -11.43 3.25 -6.64
N TRP A 26 -10.29 2.89 -7.21
CA TRP A 26 -10.21 2.13 -8.46
C TRP A 26 -9.16 1.04 -8.33
N ILE A 27 -9.34 -0.01 -9.12
CA ILE A 27 -8.42 -1.13 -9.25
C ILE A 27 -8.34 -1.52 -10.72
N VAL A 28 -7.15 -1.94 -11.15
CA VAL A 28 -6.95 -2.61 -12.44
C VAL A 28 -6.60 -4.05 -12.14
N GLU A 29 -7.53 -4.95 -12.47
CA GLU A 29 -7.43 -6.37 -12.16
C GLU A 29 -7.56 -7.17 -13.47
N PRO A 30 -6.45 -7.40 -14.20
CA PRO A 30 -6.46 -8.35 -15.30
C PRO A 30 -6.70 -9.76 -14.75
N VAL A 31 -7.62 -10.49 -15.37
CA VAL A 31 -7.95 -11.88 -15.04
C VAL A 31 -7.84 -12.72 -16.31
N TRP A 32 -7.16 -13.85 -16.24
CA TRP A 32 -6.94 -14.77 -17.36
C TRP A 32 -6.82 -16.21 -16.86
N ASP A 33 -7.04 -17.17 -17.76
CA ASP A 33 -7.11 -18.60 -17.40
C ASP A 33 -5.81 -19.37 -17.72
N ASP A 34 -5.19 -19.06 -18.86
CA ASP A 34 -4.02 -19.81 -19.35
C ASP A 34 -2.71 -19.08 -18.96
N PRO A 35 -1.77 -19.72 -18.26
CA PRO A 35 -0.48 -19.13 -17.90
C PRO A 35 0.33 -18.58 -19.09
N VAL A 36 0.06 -19.04 -20.32
CA VAL A 36 0.67 -18.48 -21.54
C VAL A 36 0.39 -16.98 -21.70
N ASP A 37 -0.68 -16.47 -21.08
CA ASP A 37 -1.08 -15.08 -21.14
C ASP A 37 -0.48 -14.19 -20.03
N ASP A 38 0.31 -14.74 -19.10
CA ASP A 38 0.85 -14.04 -17.93
C ASP A 38 1.52 -12.71 -18.32
N GLU A 39 2.50 -12.75 -19.21
CA GLU A 39 3.27 -11.57 -19.61
C GLU A 39 2.37 -10.49 -20.24
N ARG A 40 1.45 -10.92 -21.11
CA ARG A 40 0.53 -10.03 -21.83
C ARG A 40 -0.44 -9.35 -20.87
N CYS A 41 -1.04 -10.11 -19.96
CA CYS A 41 -2.03 -9.62 -19.01
C CYS A 41 -1.40 -8.73 -17.92
N ILE A 42 -0.23 -9.11 -17.40
CA ILE A 42 0.53 -8.28 -16.45
C ILE A 42 0.95 -6.96 -17.10
N ALA A 43 1.47 -7.00 -18.33
CA ALA A 43 1.87 -5.80 -19.06
C ALA A 43 0.69 -4.86 -19.31
N TRP A 44 -0.46 -5.42 -19.71
CA TRP A 44 -1.69 -4.64 -19.89
C TRP A 44 -2.13 -3.98 -18.58
N GLY A 45 -2.13 -4.73 -17.45
CA GLY A 45 -2.52 -4.20 -16.15
C GLY A 45 -1.63 -3.05 -15.69
N ARG A 46 -0.31 -3.21 -15.81
CA ARG A 46 0.66 -2.14 -15.49
C ARG A 46 0.45 -0.91 -16.37
N ALA A 47 0.24 -1.09 -17.68
CA ALA A 47 0.00 0.01 -18.62
C ALA A 47 -1.35 0.72 -18.38
N ALA A 48 -2.40 -0.01 -18.00
CA ALA A 48 -3.69 0.57 -17.65
C ALA A 48 -3.62 1.36 -16.34
N ALA A 49 -2.95 0.82 -15.31
CA ALA A 49 -2.74 1.53 -14.04
C ALA A 49 -1.93 2.83 -14.25
N ALA A 50 -0.89 2.80 -15.09
CA ALA A 50 -0.08 3.99 -15.40
C ALA A 50 -0.89 5.10 -16.11
N ARG A 51 -1.91 4.75 -16.90
CA ARG A 51 -2.79 5.77 -17.51
C ARG A 51 -3.72 6.43 -16.51
N LEU A 52 -4.02 5.75 -15.41
CA LEU A 52 -4.89 6.24 -14.35
C LEU A 52 -4.12 6.97 -13.25
N SER A 53 -2.78 6.86 -13.19
CA SER A 53 -2.02 7.38 -12.05
C SER A 53 -1.97 8.90 -11.95
N ASP A 54 -1.93 9.62 -13.08
CA ASP A 54 -1.77 11.08 -13.09
C ASP A 54 -2.86 11.86 -12.31
N PRO A 55 -4.16 11.56 -12.47
CA PRO A 55 -5.21 12.22 -11.69
C PRO A 55 -5.39 11.64 -10.27
N THR A 56 -4.56 10.69 -9.82
CA THR A 56 -4.78 9.97 -8.57
C THR A 56 -3.92 10.48 -7.42
N ILE A 57 -4.47 10.39 -6.22
CA ILE A 57 -3.70 10.60 -5.00
C ILE A 57 -2.56 9.59 -4.93
N GLN A 58 -1.40 10.03 -4.43
CA GLN A 58 -0.22 9.20 -4.28
C GLN A 58 -0.33 8.30 -3.04
N ALA A 59 -1.36 7.48 -2.98
CA ALA A 59 -1.61 6.50 -1.94
C ALA A 59 -2.31 5.27 -2.52
N ASN A 60 -1.78 4.09 -2.22
CA ASN A 60 -2.39 2.81 -2.55
C ASN A 60 -3.13 2.22 -1.36
N TYR A 61 -4.13 1.38 -1.61
CA TYR A 61 -4.73 0.56 -0.57
C TYR A 61 -3.94 -0.74 -0.41
N VAL A 62 -3.37 -0.95 0.78
CA VAL A 62 -2.41 -2.05 1.03
C VAL A 62 -2.98 -3.45 0.75
N ASN A 63 -4.29 -3.64 0.90
CA ASN A 63 -4.95 -4.93 0.68
C ASN A 63 -5.00 -5.34 -0.80
N GLU A 64 -4.75 -4.40 -1.72
CA GLU A 64 -4.96 -4.55 -3.16
C GLU A 64 -3.63 -4.43 -3.92
N GLN A 65 -2.52 -4.49 -3.18
CA GLN A 65 -1.16 -4.45 -3.72
C GLN A 65 -0.69 -5.85 -4.08
N GLY A 66 -0.44 -6.08 -5.37
CA GLY A 66 0.16 -7.32 -5.87
C GLY A 66 1.67 -7.42 -5.62
N ASP A 67 2.40 -6.30 -5.67
CA ASP A 67 3.85 -6.25 -5.42
C ASP A 67 4.10 -6.03 -3.91
N THR A 68 4.96 -6.83 -3.27
CA THR A 68 5.20 -6.78 -1.80
C THR A 68 6.25 -5.74 -1.35
N ALA A 69 6.97 -5.13 -2.29
CA ALA A 69 8.04 -4.17 -2.02
C ALA A 69 7.59 -2.70 -1.92
N ILE A 70 6.29 -2.43 -2.04
CA ILE A 70 5.74 -1.07 -2.19
C ILE A 70 4.86 -0.63 -1.01
N ALA A 71 4.93 -1.33 0.12
CA ALA A 71 4.13 -1.04 1.32
C ALA A 71 4.23 0.44 1.76
N ALA A 72 5.41 1.05 1.67
CA ALA A 72 5.61 2.47 2.00
C ALA A 72 4.69 3.41 1.20
N GLY A 73 4.37 3.09 -0.06
CA GLY A 73 3.44 3.85 -0.90
C GLY A 73 1.98 3.77 -0.46
N ALA A 74 1.60 2.80 0.37
CA ALA A 74 0.25 2.74 0.95
C ALA A 74 0.07 3.67 2.16
N TYR A 75 1.15 3.87 2.92
CA TYR A 75 1.10 4.58 4.20
C TYR A 75 1.60 6.03 4.11
N GLY A 76 2.50 6.32 3.17
CA GLY A 76 3.28 7.56 3.17
C GLY A 76 4.30 7.60 4.32
N ALA A 77 5.24 8.54 4.23
CA ALA A 77 6.45 8.55 5.07
C ALA A 77 6.15 8.55 6.58
N LEU A 78 5.27 9.45 7.03
CA LEU A 78 5.00 9.65 8.46
C LEU A 78 4.32 8.44 9.12
N LYS A 79 3.33 7.84 8.46
CA LYS A 79 2.64 6.66 8.98
C LYS A 79 3.54 5.43 8.89
N TYR A 80 4.26 5.27 7.80
CA TYR A 80 5.21 4.17 7.63
C TYR A 80 6.25 4.16 8.75
N GLU A 81 6.81 5.33 9.10
CA GLU A 81 7.77 5.44 10.21
C GLU A 81 7.14 5.04 11.56
N ARG A 82 5.92 5.53 11.86
CA ARG A 82 5.19 5.16 13.08
C ARG A 82 4.95 3.65 13.17
N LEU A 83 4.59 3.02 12.06
CA LEU A 83 4.39 1.57 11.97
C LEU A 83 5.71 0.80 12.08
N ALA A 84 6.79 1.26 11.47
CA ALA A 84 8.12 0.66 11.59
C ALA A 84 8.62 0.69 13.05
N ARG A 85 8.40 1.80 13.76
CA ARG A 85 8.71 1.90 15.20
C ARG A 85 7.83 0.98 16.05
N LEU A 86 6.55 0.81 15.71
CA LEU A 86 5.67 -0.17 16.35
C LEU A 86 6.17 -1.60 16.12
N LYS A 87 6.50 -1.95 14.88
CA LYS A 87 7.02 -3.28 14.54
C LYS A 87 8.35 -3.58 15.23
N ALA A 88 9.23 -2.59 15.42
CA ALA A 88 10.46 -2.78 16.21
C ALA A 88 10.20 -3.17 17.67
N ARG A 89 9.01 -2.89 18.22
CA ARG A 89 8.59 -3.35 19.56
C ARG A 89 7.90 -4.71 19.51
N CYS A 90 7.03 -4.93 18.53
CA CYS A 90 6.17 -6.11 18.47
C CYS A 90 6.81 -7.31 17.75
N ASP A 91 7.70 -7.06 16.79
CA ASP A 91 8.36 -8.05 15.93
C ASP A 91 9.79 -7.57 15.56
N PRO A 92 10.71 -7.45 16.55
CA PRO A 92 12.05 -6.92 16.33
C PRO A 92 12.91 -7.79 15.39
N ALA A 93 12.65 -9.10 15.34
CA ALA A 93 13.34 -10.05 14.46
C ALA A 93 12.73 -10.10 13.04
N ASN A 94 11.71 -9.28 12.76
CA ASN A 94 11.01 -9.24 11.48
C ASN A 94 10.47 -10.63 11.05
N LEU A 95 9.96 -11.42 11.99
CA LEU A 95 9.43 -12.76 11.74
C LEU A 95 8.26 -12.71 10.76
N PHE A 96 7.36 -11.74 10.92
CA PHE A 96 6.18 -11.57 10.06
C PHE A 96 6.50 -10.65 8.89
N ARG A 97 7.00 -11.22 7.78
CA ARG A 97 7.55 -10.45 6.65
C ARG A 97 7.17 -10.93 5.24
N LEU A 98 6.25 -11.89 5.13
CA LEU A 98 5.93 -12.52 3.84
C LEU A 98 5.00 -11.67 2.94
N ASN A 99 4.22 -10.77 3.54
CA ASN A 99 3.25 -9.93 2.81
C ASN A 99 3.82 -8.52 2.61
N GLN A 100 2.95 -7.49 2.54
CA GLN A 100 3.29 -6.07 2.49
C GLN A 100 4.10 -5.64 3.72
N ASN A 101 5.39 -5.98 3.72
CA ASN A 101 6.24 -5.91 4.89
C ASN A 101 6.62 -4.46 5.20
N ILE A 102 6.50 -4.10 6.47
CA ILE A 102 7.10 -2.89 7.02
C ILE A 102 8.40 -3.32 7.67
N ALA A 103 9.55 -2.78 7.28
CA ALA A 103 10.79 -3.10 7.98
C ALA A 103 10.77 -2.52 9.40
N PRO A 104 11.18 -3.26 10.46
CA PRO A 104 11.30 -2.70 11.79
C PRO A 104 12.27 -1.51 11.79
N PHE A 105 11.90 -0.44 12.50
CA PHE A 105 12.79 0.71 12.63
C PHE A 105 14.10 0.30 13.33
N PRO A 106 15.28 0.72 12.83
CA PRO A 106 16.55 0.36 13.45
C PRO A 106 16.56 0.78 14.92
N ARG A 107 16.82 -0.16 15.83
CA ARG A 107 17.15 0.22 17.21
C ARG A 107 18.58 0.75 17.21
N PRO A 108 18.86 1.84 17.95
CA PRO A 108 20.24 2.21 18.24
C PRO A 108 20.94 0.99 18.85
N VAL A 109 22.11 0.64 18.32
CA VAL A 109 22.97 -0.34 18.98
C VAL A 109 23.40 0.29 20.30
N SER A 110 22.97 -0.30 21.41
CA SER A 110 23.49 0.08 22.72
C SER A 110 24.98 -0.28 22.77
N ALA A 111 25.82 0.72 23.01
CA ALA A 111 27.25 0.54 23.30
C ALA A 111 27.46 -0.22 24.63
#